data_AF-A0A3D1ANS7-F1
#
_entry.id   AF-A0A3D1ANS7-F1
#
_cell.length_a   1.000
_cell.length_b   1.000
_cell.length_c   1.000
_cell.angle_alpha   90.00
_cell.angle_beta   90.00
_cell.angle_gamma   90.00
#
_symmetry.space_group_name_H-M   'P 1'
#
loop_
_entity.id
_entity.type
_entity.pdbx_description
1 polymer ?
#
loop_
_entity_poly.entity_id
_entity_poly.type
_entity_poly.pdbx_seq_one_letter_code
_entity_poly.pdbx_strand_id
1 'polypeptide(L)'
;MSLDENLYGEGVDEEDIRRERAKAREIRKSRWWQTKLSLGICYYCGTKTPAKELTMDHIVPLARGGTSSKGNLAACCKECNNLKRTMLPIEWDVYMQK
;
A
#
# COMPACT_ATOMS: atom_id res chain seq x y z
N MET A 1 -11.39 33.18 -20.68
CA MET A 1 -11.88 32.01 -19.92
C MET A 1 -10.99 30.84 -20.28
N SER A 2 -9.80 30.81 -19.69
CA SER A 2 -8.88 29.69 -19.80
C SER A 2 -9.49 28.53 -19.03
N LEU A 3 -10.03 27.56 -19.77
CA LEU A 3 -10.44 26.29 -19.20
C LEU A 3 -9.20 25.65 -18.58
N ASP A 4 -9.33 25.27 -17.32
CA ASP A 4 -8.31 24.63 -16.51
C ASP A 4 -7.72 23.40 -17.23
N GLU A 5 -6.62 23.61 -17.94
CA GLU A 5 -5.85 22.57 -18.63
C GLU A 5 -4.98 21.75 -17.64
N ASN A 6 -5.35 21.78 -16.35
CA ASN A 6 -4.71 21.07 -15.24
C ASN A 6 -5.67 20.12 -14.51
N LEU A 7 -6.79 19.73 -15.12
CA LEU A 7 -7.73 18.81 -14.46
C LEU A 7 -7.26 17.34 -14.48
N TYR A 8 -6.32 16.96 -15.35
CA TYR A 8 -5.83 15.58 -15.50
C TYR A 8 -4.35 15.49 -15.91
N GLY A 9 -3.51 16.38 -15.37
CA GLY A 9 -2.09 16.46 -15.69
C GLY A 9 -1.19 15.78 -14.66
N GLU A 10 -0.30 14.93 -15.17
CA GLU A 10 0.97 14.48 -14.58
C GLU A 10 0.96 13.17 -13.77
N GLY A 11 1.69 12.19 -14.31
CA GLY A 11 2.07 10.97 -13.58
C GLY A 11 2.85 11.33 -12.32
N VAL A 12 2.84 10.43 -11.35
CA VAL A 12 3.47 10.65 -10.05
C VAL A 12 4.97 10.93 -10.24
N ASP A 13 5.43 12.07 -9.75
CA ASP A 13 6.84 12.45 -9.77
C ASP A 13 7.69 11.38 -9.06
N GLU A 14 8.82 11.02 -9.67
CA GLU A 14 9.80 10.11 -9.07
C GLU A 14 10.32 10.63 -7.72
N GLU A 15 10.44 11.95 -7.56
CA GLU A 15 10.84 12.56 -6.29
C GLU A 15 9.78 12.32 -5.20
N ASP A 16 8.50 12.45 -5.56
CA ASP A 16 7.39 12.13 -4.67
C ASP A 16 7.40 10.65 -4.28
N ILE A 17 7.60 9.74 -5.24
CA ILE A 17 7.75 8.31 -4.96
C ILE A 17 8.92 8.06 -4.00
N ARG A 18 10.07 8.72 -4.21
CA ARG A 18 11.26 8.59 -3.34
C ARG A 18 10.96 9.07 -1.93
N ARG A 19 10.29 10.21 -1.78
CA ARG A 19 9.86 10.78 -0.51
C ARG A 19 8.89 9.86 0.23
N GLU A 20 7.89 9.33 -0.46
CA GLU A 20 6.92 8.40 0.14
C GLU A 20 7.58 7.06 0.52
N ARG A 21 8.52 6.54 -0.27
CA ARG A 21 9.32 5.36 0.13
C ARG A 21 10.16 5.62 1.38
N ALA A 22 10.73 6.82 1.53
CA ALA A 22 11.46 7.19 2.74
C ALA A 22 10.53 7.22 3.97
N LYS A 23 9.35 7.83 3.85
CA LYS A 23 8.33 7.82 4.92
C LYS A 23 7.92 6.41 5.31
N ALA A 24 7.70 5.51 4.34
CA ALA A 24 7.37 4.11 4.61
C ALA A 24 8.49 3.40 5.39
N ARG A 25 9.77 3.65 5.08
CA ARG A 25 10.90 3.09 5.82
C ARG A 25 10.92 3.53 7.28
N GLU A 26 10.59 4.79 7.56
CA GLU A 26 10.50 5.27 8.94
C GLU A 26 9.29 4.70 9.67
N ILE A 27 8.12 4.62 9.02
CA ILE A 27 6.92 4.00 9.60
C ILE A 27 7.17 2.51 9.90
N ARG A 28 7.93 1.81 9.07
CA ARG A 28 8.28 0.40 9.28
C ARG A 28 9.01 0.14 10.60
N LYS A 29 9.73 1.14 11.12
CA LYS A 29 10.43 1.07 12.42
C LYS A 29 9.51 1.42 13.59
N SER A 30 8.34 2.00 13.34
CA SER A 30 7.44 2.50 14.38
C SER A 30 6.77 1.37 15.18
N ARG A 31 6.41 1.67 16.44
CA ARG A 31 5.62 0.78 17.31
C ARG A 31 4.26 0.41 16.71
N TRP A 32 3.66 1.35 15.96
CA TRP A 32 2.41 1.12 15.24
C TRP A 32 2.56 -0.02 14.23
N TRP A 33 3.64 -0.03 13.45
CA TRP A 33 3.89 -1.10 12.48
C TRP A 33 4.21 -2.43 13.15
N GLN A 34 5.00 -2.43 14.22
CA GLN A 34 5.24 -3.63 15.03
C GLN A 34 3.94 -4.22 15.58
N THR A 35 3.01 -3.37 16.02
CA THR A 35 1.69 -3.79 16.51
C THR A 35 0.87 -4.43 15.39
N LYS A 36 0.83 -3.81 14.20
CA LYS A 36 0.19 -4.39 13.01
C LYS A 36 0.75 -5.79 12.68
N LEU A 37 2.07 -5.96 12.70
CA LEU A 37 2.69 -7.28 12.47
C LEU A 37 2.36 -8.29 13.56
N SER A 38 2.30 -7.86 14.83
CA SER A 38 2.01 -8.75 15.97
C SER A 38 0.60 -9.32 15.96
N LEU A 39 -0.35 -8.66 15.27
CA LEU A 39 -1.68 -9.24 15.06
C LEU A 39 -1.62 -10.53 14.25
N GLY A 40 -0.59 -10.70 13.40
CA GLY A 40 -0.36 -11.93 12.66
C GLY A 40 -1.50 -12.28 11.70
N ILE A 41 -2.13 -11.29 11.08
CA ILE A 41 -3.26 -11.46 10.16
C ILE A 41 -2.96 -10.67 8.88
N CYS A 42 -3.12 -11.31 7.73
CA CYS A 42 -3.05 -10.64 6.44
C CYS A 42 -4.28 -9.75 6.23
N TYR A 43 -4.08 -8.47 5.90
CA TYR A 43 -5.16 -7.50 5.65
C TYR A 43 -6.11 -7.94 4.52
N TYR A 44 -5.57 -8.57 3.47
CA TYR A 44 -6.35 -8.96 2.29
C TYR A 44 -7.07 -10.30 2.48
N CYS A 45 -6.31 -11.38 2.74
CA CYS A 45 -6.91 -12.71 2.86
C CYS A 45 -7.51 -13.00 4.25
N GLY A 46 -7.18 -12.24 5.28
CA GLY A 46 -7.64 -12.48 6.65
C GLY A 46 -7.02 -13.71 7.32
N THR A 47 -6.19 -14.47 6.61
CA THR A 47 -5.53 -15.66 7.15
C THR A 47 -4.49 -15.27 8.20
N LYS A 48 -4.37 -16.09 9.24
CA LYS A 48 -3.27 -15.98 10.20
C LYS A 48 -1.94 -16.23 9.51
N THR A 49 -1.03 -15.27 9.59
CA THR A 49 0.29 -15.30 8.96
C THR A 49 1.33 -14.88 9.99
N PRO A 50 2.42 -15.66 10.18
CA PRO A 50 3.50 -15.28 11.09
C PRO A 50 4.03 -13.88 10.78
N ALA A 51 4.37 -13.10 11.82
CA ALA A 51 4.86 -11.73 11.66
C ALA A 51 6.07 -11.61 10.71
N LYS A 52 6.93 -12.63 10.65
CA LYS A 52 8.09 -12.72 9.76
C LYS A 52 7.74 -12.86 8.26
N GLU A 53 6.54 -13.32 7.96
CA GLU A 53 6.04 -13.55 6.60
C GLU A 53 5.10 -12.44 6.11
N LEU A 54 4.71 -11.54 7.02
CA LEU A 54 3.97 -10.33 6.69
C LEU A 54 4.88 -9.26 6.08
N THR A 55 4.41 -8.64 5.00
CA THR A 55 5.05 -7.54 4.29
C THR A 55 4.24 -6.26 4.43
N MET A 56 4.90 -5.12 4.24
CA MET A 56 4.25 -3.82 4.11
C MET A 56 3.85 -3.59 2.67
N ASP A 57 2.57 -3.35 2.44
CA ASP A 57 2.01 -2.99 1.14
C ASP A 57 1.29 -1.65 1.20
N HIS A 58 1.28 -0.96 0.06
CA HIS A 58 0.51 0.26 -0.16
C HIS A 58 -0.81 -0.12 -0.85
N ILE A 59 -1.94 0.06 -0.16
CA ILE A 59 -3.28 -0.28 -0.67
C ILE A 59 -3.50 0.40 -2.02
N VAL A 60 -3.31 1.72 -2.06
CA VAL A 60 -3.12 2.51 -3.28
C VAL A 60 -1.61 2.56 -3.57
N PRO A 61 -1.12 1.98 -4.69
CA PRO A 61 0.31 2.00 -5.02
C PRO A 61 0.86 3.41 -5.16
N LEU A 62 2.14 3.61 -4.78
CA LEU A 62 2.81 4.90 -4.92
C LEU A 62 2.83 5.40 -6.37
N ALA A 63 3.01 4.50 -7.35
CA ALA A 63 2.98 4.83 -8.78
C ALA A 63 1.60 5.29 -9.28
N ARG A 64 0.57 5.20 -8.43
CA ARG A 64 -0.81 5.66 -8.70
C ARG A 64 -1.24 6.77 -7.73
N GLY A 65 -0.28 7.47 -7.13
CA GLY A 65 -0.53 8.62 -6.25
C GLY A 65 -0.81 8.23 -4.79
N GLY A 66 -0.59 6.97 -4.42
CA GLY A 66 -0.73 6.53 -3.04
C GLY A 66 0.29 7.20 -2.11
N THR A 67 -0.07 7.36 -0.84
CA THR A 67 0.81 7.94 0.19
C THR A 67 1.27 6.90 1.20
N SER A 68 2.38 7.14 1.88
CA SER A 68 2.85 6.33 3.01
C SER A 68 2.20 6.77 4.31
N SER A 69 0.87 6.80 4.35
CA SER A 69 0.09 7.09 5.56
C SER A 69 -0.37 5.79 6.23
N LYS A 70 -0.65 5.82 7.54
CA LYS A 70 -1.13 4.64 8.28
C LYS A 70 -2.42 4.05 7.69
N GLY A 71 -3.25 4.86 7.04
CA GLY A 71 -4.49 4.41 6.38
C GLY A 71 -4.24 3.69 5.05
N ASN A 72 -3.14 3.99 4.36
CA ASN A 72 -2.80 3.36 3.08
C ASN A 72 -1.80 2.21 3.23
N LEU A 73 -1.28 1.94 4.43
CA LEU A 73 -0.32 0.87 4.69
C LEU A 73 -1.00 -0.35 5.29
N ALA A 74 -0.85 -1.50 4.62
CA ALA A 74 -1.40 -2.78 5.03
C ALA A 74 -0.31 -3.80 5.34
N ALA A 75 -0.51 -4.60 6.39
CA ALA A 75 0.28 -5.81 6.64
C ALA A 75 -0.37 -6.97 5.87
N CYS A 76 0.34 -7.57 4.92
CA CYS A 76 -0.20 -8.64 4.08
C CYS A 76 0.79 -9.79 3.92
N CYS A 77 0.30 -11.00 3.62
CA CYS A 77 1.19 -12.11 3.28
C CYS A 77 1.83 -11.89 1.90
N LYS A 78 2.97 -12.57 1.67
CA LYS A 78 3.71 -12.49 0.40
C LYS A 78 2.85 -12.87 -0.82
N GLU A 79 1.98 -13.86 -0.67
CA GLU A 79 1.09 -14.33 -1.75
C GLU A 79 0.14 -13.23 -2.20
N CYS A 80 -0.59 -12.62 -1.26
CA CYS A 80 -1.50 -11.51 -1.56
C CYS A 80 -0.74 -10.32 -2.15
N ASN A 81 0.43 -9.99 -1.60
CA ASN A 81 1.26 -8.90 -2.11
C ASN A 81 1.70 -9.15 -3.56
N ASN A 82 2.12 -10.37 -3.88
CA ASN A 82 2.56 -10.78 -5.21
C ASN A 82 1.41 -10.87 -6.23
N LEU A 83 0.20 -11.22 -5.78
CA LEU A 83 -1.00 -11.24 -6.60
C LEU A 83 -1.45 -9.81 -6.91
N LYS A 84 -1.53 -8.93 -5.90
CA LYS A 84 -1.94 -7.53 -6.06
C LYS A 84 -0.99 -6.75 -6.96
N ARG A 85 0.33 -6.86 -6.78
CA ARG A 85 1.34 -6.08 -7.51
C ARG A 85 1.03 -4.56 -7.47
N THR A 86 0.75 -3.97 -8.62
CA THR A 86 0.42 -2.56 -8.83
C THR A 86 -1.08 -2.33 -9.01
N MET A 87 -1.91 -3.35 -8.81
CA MET A 87 -3.36 -3.23 -8.88
C MET A 87 -3.91 -2.48 -7.66
N LEU A 88 -4.96 -1.71 -7.90
CA LEU A 88 -5.86 -1.22 -6.87
C LEU A 88 -6.75 -2.37 -6.38
N PRO A 89 -7.29 -2.30 -5.15
CA PRO A 89 -8.19 -3.34 -4.64
C PRO A 89 -9.39 -3.63 -5.56
N ILE A 90 -9.92 -2.60 -6.24
CA ILE A 90 -11.03 -2.72 -7.19
C ILE A 90 -10.67 -3.48 -8.48
N GLU A 91 -9.39 -3.51 -8.84
CA GLU A 91 -8.90 -4.26 -10.01
C GLU A 91 -8.53 -5.70 -9.66
N TRP A 92 -8.56 -6.04 -8.36
CA TRP A 92 -8.17 -7.37 -7.89
C TRP A 92 -9.41 -8.20 -7.60
N ASP A 93 -9.91 -8.90 -8.62
CA ASP A 93 -11.15 -9.70 -8.55
C ASP A 93 -11.19 -10.66 -7.35
N VAL A 94 -10.07 -11.31 -7.03
CA VAL A 94 -9.96 -12.24 -5.88
C VAL A 94 -10.19 -11.53 -4.54
N TYR A 95 -9.84 -10.24 -4.43
CA TYR A 95 -10.14 -9.43 -3.26
C TYR A 95 -11.60 -8.95 -3.23
N MET A 96 -12.18 -8.66 -4.39
CA MET A 96 -13.58 -8.19 -4.50
C MET A 96 -14.61 -9.31 -4.32
N GLN A 97 -14.25 -10.57 -4.59
CA GLN A 97 -15.13 -11.74 -4.44
C GLN A 97 -15.19 -12.29 -3.01
N LYS A 98 -14.76 -11.51 -2.03
CA LYS A 98 -14.47 -11.97 -0.66
C LYS A 98 -15.39 -11.35 0.39
#